data_AF-A0A5K0VIM3-F1
#
_entry.id   AF-A0A5K0VIM3-F1
#
_cell.length_a   1.000
_cell.length_b   1.000
_cell.length_c   1.000
_cell.angle_alpha   90.00
_cell.angle_beta   90.00
_cell.angle_gamma   90.00
#
_symmetry.space_group_name_H-M   'P 1'
#
loop_
_entity.id
_entity.type
_entity.pdbx_description
1 polymer ?
#
loop_
_entity_poly.entity_id
_entity_poly.type
_entity_poly.pdbx_seq_one_letter_code
_entity_poly.pdbx_strand_id
1 'polypeptide(L)'
;VENGFKGNSFPIIVADADICMELRSLEAELEQGLRKSTVISDDRVQDSGPSSSREDIVHFLNELGWLFQRRSYHKGSSGNDFSCERFKHLFVFSVERDWIALVKNLLDILMERNLEREEVMEILSEIHLLNRAVNRRCVKMVNLLLQYRGCSKNSSSSTDYLFTPNSVGVGGITPLHLAACARGSEDLIDALTNDPQE
;
A
#
# COMPACT_ATOMS: atom_id res chain seq x y z
N VAL A 1 15.89 22.88 -11.34
CA VAL A 1 14.68 23.57 -11.84
C VAL A 1 13.49 22.89 -11.18
N GLU A 2 13.08 23.41 -10.03
CA GLU A 2 11.87 22.96 -9.33
C GLU A 2 10.67 23.58 -10.05
N ASN A 3 10.11 22.85 -11.01
CA ASN A 3 8.86 23.26 -11.65
C ASN A 3 7.72 22.93 -10.69
N GLY A 4 7.49 23.85 -9.75
CA GLY A 4 6.22 23.99 -9.05
C GLY A 4 5.14 24.35 -10.06
N PHE A 5 4.58 23.34 -10.73
CA PHE A 5 3.36 23.52 -11.48
C PHE A 5 2.20 23.71 -10.49
N LYS A 6 1.86 24.97 -10.23
CA LYS A 6 0.49 25.39 -9.90
C LYS A 6 -0.40 25.19 -11.13
N GLY A 7 -0.54 23.94 -11.56
CA GLY A 7 -1.41 23.50 -12.64
C GLY A 7 -2.21 22.32 -12.13
N ASN A 8 -3.47 22.23 -12.52
CA ASN A 8 -4.40 21.17 -12.15
C ASN A 8 -4.06 19.85 -12.89
N SER A 9 -2.78 19.55 -13.02
CA SER A 9 -2.26 18.43 -13.80
C SER A 9 -2.38 17.17 -12.95
N PHE A 10 -3.45 16.42 -13.16
CA PHE A 10 -3.54 15.07 -12.64
C PHE A 10 -2.58 14.18 -13.43
N PRO A 11 -1.82 13.31 -12.76
CA PRO A 11 -0.95 12.37 -13.45
C PRO A 11 -1.81 11.43 -14.30
N ILE A 12 -1.41 11.22 -15.55
CA ILE A 12 -1.97 10.13 -16.36
C ILE A 12 -1.33 8.83 -15.85
N ILE A 13 -2.14 8.00 -15.20
CA ILE A 13 -1.74 6.69 -14.69
C ILE A 13 -2.23 5.63 -15.68
N VAL A 14 -1.29 4.92 -16.30
CA VAL A 14 -1.56 3.74 -17.13
C VAL A 14 -1.19 2.52 -16.31
N ALA A 15 -2.18 1.67 -16.03
CA ALA A 15 -2.04 0.51 -15.16
C ALA A 15 -2.93 -0.64 -15.64
N ASP A 16 -2.77 -1.81 -15.04
CA ASP A 16 -3.65 -2.95 -15.27
C ASP A 16 -5.10 -2.62 -14.86
N ALA A 17 -6.06 -3.27 -15.52
CA ALA A 17 -7.48 -2.99 -15.35
C ALA A 17 -7.95 -3.08 -13.88
N ASP A 18 -7.39 -4.03 -13.12
CA ASP A 18 -7.72 -4.22 -11.71
C ASP A 18 -7.24 -3.05 -10.84
N ILE A 19 -6.03 -2.54 -11.10
CA ILE A 19 -5.50 -1.34 -10.42
C ILE A 19 -6.35 -0.12 -10.77
N CYS A 20 -6.70 0.07 -12.04
CA CYS A 20 -7.58 1.15 -12.44
C CYS A 20 -8.96 1.04 -11.77
N MET A 21 -9.47 -0.18 -11.59
CA MET A 21 -10.75 -0.41 -10.90
C MET A 21 -10.68 -0.02 -9.42
N GLU A 22 -9.59 -0.34 -8.75
CA GLU A 22 -9.33 0.07 -7.36
C GLU A 22 -9.23 1.59 -7.24
N LEU A 23 -8.42 2.24 -8.09
CA LEU A 23 -8.22 3.69 -8.06
C LEU A 23 -9.49 4.49 -8.35
N ARG A 24 -10.45 3.94 -9.10
CA ARG A 24 -11.74 4.60 -9.36
C ARG A 24 -12.53 4.90 -8.08
N SER A 25 -12.28 4.19 -6.97
CA SER A 25 -12.96 4.52 -5.71
C SER A 25 -12.62 5.93 -5.21
N LEU A 26 -11.48 6.50 -5.62
CA LEU A 26 -11.08 7.86 -5.28
C LEU A 26 -11.92 8.94 -5.96
N GLU A 27 -12.59 8.65 -7.07
CA GLU A 27 -13.39 9.64 -7.82
C GLU A 27 -14.48 10.24 -6.92
N ALA A 28 -15.18 9.37 -6.17
CA ALA A 28 -16.23 9.78 -5.23
C ALA A 28 -15.67 10.60 -4.05
N GLU A 29 -14.47 10.27 -3.56
CA GLU A 29 -13.83 10.99 -2.46
C GLU A 29 -13.35 12.39 -2.89
N LEU A 30 -12.80 12.49 -4.09
CA LEU A 30 -12.38 13.76 -4.69
C LEU A 30 -13.56 14.69 -4.95
N GLU A 31 -14.69 14.17 -5.45
CA GLU A 31 -15.90 14.96 -5.66
C GLU A 31 -16.48 15.48 -4.34
N GLN A 32 -16.48 14.66 -3.29
CA GLN A 32 -16.89 15.06 -1.94
C GLN A 32 -15.97 16.16 -1.36
N GLY A 33 -14.65 16.04 -1.55
CA GLY A 33 -13.68 17.06 -1.13
C GLY A 33 -13.92 18.42 -1.79
N LEU A 34 -14.31 18.43 -3.08
CA LEU A 34 -14.63 19.66 -3.82
C LEU A 34 -15.88 20.35 -3.26
N ARG A 35 -16.92 19.57 -2.90
CA ARG A 35 -18.15 20.08 -2.30
C ARG A 35 -17.92 20.63 -0.88
N LYS A 36 -17.05 19.99 -0.09
CA LYS A 36 -16.67 20.48 1.25
C LYS A 36 -15.84 21.76 1.20
N SER A 37 -14.95 21.91 0.20
CA SER A 37 -14.15 23.13 0.03
C SER A 37 -14.96 24.35 -0.41
N THR A 38 -16.17 24.17 -0.96
CA THR A 38 -17.04 25.27 -1.43
C THR A 38 -18.07 25.72 -0.40
N VAL A 39 -18.29 24.92 0.64
CA VAL A 39 -19.19 25.26 1.76
C VAL A 39 -18.33 25.49 2.99
N ILE A 40 -17.98 26.75 3.25
CA ILE A 40 -17.46 27.13 4.57
C ILE A 40 -18.56 26.78 5.58
N SER A 41 -18.15 26.18 6.69
CA SER A 41 -18.84 26.02 7.98
C SER A 41 -19.38 24.63 8.35
N ASP A 42 -18.78 24.17 9.45
CA ASP A 42 -19.41 23.74 10.70
C ASP A 42 -19.86 22.28 10.88
N ASP A 43 -19.44 21.82 12.05
CA ASP A 43 -19.60 20.56 12.76
C ASP A 43 -20.60 19.52 12.20
N ARG A 44 -20.09 18.30 11.96
CA ARG A 44 -20.78 17.03 12.21
C ARG A 44 -19.83 15.83 12.09
N VAL A 45 -19.59 15.22 13.25
CA VAL A 45 -19.09 13.86 13.44
C VAL A 45 -19.89 12.88 12.60
N GLN A 46 -19.27 12.23 11.60
CA GLN A 46 -19.78 10.98 11.01
C GLN A 46 -18.65 10.04 10.58
N ASP A 47 -18.69 8.89 11.26
CA ASP A 47 -18.28 7.52 10.93
C ASP A 47 -17.03 7.24 10.05
N SER A 48 -16.19 6.37 10.61
CA SER A 48 -14.78 6.17 10.38
C SER A 48 -14.45 5.31 9.14
N GLY A 49 -14.32 5.95 7.98
CA GLY A 49 -13.39 5.51 6.93
C GLY A 49 -12.07 6.30 7.03
N PRO A 50 -10.99 5.93 6.31
CA PRO A 50 -9.83 6.81 6.18
C PRO A 50 -10.29 8.03 5.40
N SER A 51 -10.73 9.09 6.09
CA SER A 51 -11.09 10.36 5.47
C SER A 51 -9.79 11.09 5.12
N SER A 52 -9.06 10.57 4.14
CA SER A 52 -7.90 11.26 3.57
C SER A 52 -8.37 12.62 3.06
N SER A 53 -7.59 13.66 3.32
CA SER A 53 -7.88 14.97 2.73
C SER A 53 -7.76 14.89 1.21
N ARG A 54 -8.40 15.82 0.50
CA ARG A 54 -8.27 15.90 -0.96
C ARG A 54 -6.80 16.06 -1.36
N GLU A 55 -6.05 16.80 -0.56
CA GLU A 55 -4.61 17.03 -0.71
C GLU A 55 -3.83 15.71 -0.60
N ASP A 56 -4.18 14.84 0.36
CA ASP A 56 -3.55 13.52 0.52
C ASP A 56 -3.81 12.62 -0.69
N ILE A 57 -5.04 12.62 -1.23
CA ILE A 57 -5.38 11.83 -2.42
C ILE A 57 -4.58 12.33 -3.63
N VAL A 58 -4.49 13.64 -3.83
CA VAL A 58 -3.71 14.23 -4.93
C VAL A 58 -2.23 13.94 -4.77
N HIS A 59 -1.69 14.03 -3.54
CA HIS A 59 -0.32 13.65 -3.24
C HIS A 59 -0.06 12.18 -3.59
N PHE A 60 -0.90 11.27 -3.12
CA PHE A 60 -0.82 9.84 -3.43
C PHE A 60 -0.82 9.58 -4.95
N LEU A 61 -1.75 10.18 -5.70
CA LEU A 61 -1.82 10.01 -7.15
C LEU A 61 -0.56 10.51 -7.85
N ASN A 62 -0.01 11.66 -7.41
CA ASN A 62 1.23 12.20 -7.96
C ASN A 62 2.41 11.25 -7.74
N GLU A 63 2.53 10.69 -6.54
CA GLU A 63 3.57 9.72 -6.20
C GLU A 63 3.42 8.42 -7.01
N LEU A 64 2.19 7.92 -7.13
CA LEU A 64 1.88 6.71 -7.89
C LEU A 64 2.14 6.90 -9.39
N GLY A 65 1.70 8.02 -9.96
CA GLY A 65 1.92 8.35 -11.36
C GLY A 65 3.41 8.49 -11.68
N TRP A 66 4.17 9.13 -10.79
CA TRP A 66 5.62 9.25 -10.94
C TRP A 66 6.30 7.87 -10.93
N LEU A 67 5.88 6.96 -10.04
CA LEU A 67 6.41 5.60 -9.95
C LEU A 67 6.12 4.80 -11.22
N PHE A 68 4.89 4.82 -11.71
CA PHE A 68 4.46 4.01 -12.86
C PHE A 68 5.06 4.50 -14.17
N GLN A 69 5.16 5.82 -14.36
CA GLN A 69 5.83 6.39 -15.53
C GLN A 69 7.30 5.94 -15.59
N ARG A 70 8.04 6.02 -14.48
CA ARG A 70 9.45 5.61 -14.46
C ARG A 70 9.64 4.12 -14.72
N ARG A 71 8.77 3.25 -14.18
CA ARG A 71 8.81 1.81 -14.47
C ARG A 71 8.72 1.54 -15.98
N SER A 72 7.87 2.29 -16.70
CA SER A 72 7.66 2.11 -18.13
C SER A 72 8.81 2.66 -19.00
N TYR A 73 9.43 3.78 -18.62
CA TYR A 73 10.39 4.49 -19.47
C TYR A 73 11.87 4.21 -19.17
N HIS A 74 12.22 3.77 -17.96
CA HIS A 74 13.62 3.64 -17.54
C HIS A 74 13.98 2.21 -17.08
N LYS A 75 14.17 1.30 -18.04
CA LYS A 75 14.81 -0.01 -17.79
C LYS A 75 16.35 0.07 -17.62
N GLY A 76 16.96 1.26 -17.56
CA GLY A 76 18.43 1.36 -17.56
C GLY A 76 19.05 2.70 -17.17
N SER A 77 18.35 3.57 -16.43
CA SER A 77 18.93 4.84 -15.96
C SER A 77 18.82 4.95 -14.44
N SER A 78 19.98 4.96 -13.78
CA SER A 78 20.20 5.14 -12.34
C SER A 78 19.95 6.58 -11.85
N GLY A 79 19.00 7.27 -12.47
CA GLY A 79 18.78 8.71 -12.31
C GLY A 79 17.53 9.02 -11.48
N ASN A 80 17.74 9.19 -10.17
CA ASN A 80 16.75 9.51 -9.14
C ASN A 80 15.82 8.36 -8.77
N ASP A 81 16.25 7.61 -7.75
CA ASP A 81 15.47 6.56 -7.12
C ASP A 81 14.25 7.13 -6.37
N PHE A 82 13.10 6.47 -6.51
CA PHE A 82 11.98 6.65 -5.60
C PHE A 82 12.47 6.38 -4.18
N SER A 83 12.20 7.28 -3.24
CA SER A 83 12.67 7.09 -1.86
C SER A 83 11.85 6.03 -1.13
N CYS A 84 12.45 5.44 -0.09
CA CYS A 84 11.79 4.52 0.84
C CYS A 84 10.52 5.13 1.44
N GLU A 85 10.58 6.40 1.86
CA GLU A 85 9.43 7.14 2.39
C GLU A 85 8.24 7.21 1.44
N ARG A 86 8.50 7.42 0.14
CA ARG A 86 7.44 7.44 -0.87
C ARG A 86 6.81 6.06 -1.06
N PHE A 87 7.60 4.98 -0.98
CA PHE A 87 7.05 3.61 -0.96
C PHE A 87 6.17 3.37 0.26
N LYS A 88 6.65 3.72 1.46
CA LYS A 88 5.88 3.58 2.71
C LYS A 88 4.52 4.28 2.59
N HIS A 89 4.53 5.53 2.10
CA HIS A 89 3.30 6.29 1.86
C HIS A 89 2.34 5.56 0.91
N LEU A 90 2.81 5.10 -0.25
CA LEU A 90 1.97 4.38 -1.21
C LEU A 90 1.40 3.08 -0.64
N PHE A 91 2.21 2.31 0.09
CA PHE A 91 1.77 1.05 0.70
C PHE A 91 0.73 1.26 1.78
N VAL A 92 0.96 2.19 2.70
CA VAL A 92 0.01 2.49 3.78
C VAL A 92 -1.31 2.97 3.19
N PHE A 93 -1.26 3.92 2.25
CA PHE A 93 -2.46 4.46 1.60
C PHE A 93 -3.26 3.37 0.88
N SER A 94 -2.58 2.43 0.21
CA SER A 94 -3.23 1.36 -0.55
C SER A 94 -3.80 0.26 0.35
N VAL A 95 -3.08 -0.15 1.40
CA VAL A 95 -3.53 -1.19 2.34
C VAL A 95 -4.72 -0.73 3.17
N GLU A 96 -4.76 0.54 3.59
CA GLU A 96 -5.90 1.09 4.34
C GLU A 96 -7.18 1.19 3.51
N ARG A 97 -7.09 1.00 2.20
CA ARG A 97 -8.19 1.01 1.23
C ARG A 97 -8.49 -0.34 0.62
N ASP A 98 -7.83 -1.39 1.11
CA ASP A 98 -8.05 -2.77 0.69
C ASP A 98 -7.79 -3.00 -0.82
N TRP A 99 -6.87 -2.21 -1.40
CA TRP A 99 -6.48 -2.28 -2.82
C TRP A 99 -5.43 -3.37 -3.07
N ILE A 100 -5.92 -4.59 -3.24
CA ILE A 100 -5.14 -5.82 -3.38
C ILE A 100 -4.21 -5.77 -4.61
N ALA A 101 -4.74 -5.40 -5.77
CA ALA A 101 -3.99 -5.40 -7.02
C ALA A 101 -2.86 -4.37 -7.00
N LEU A 102 -3.15 -3.17 -6.46
CA LEU A 102 -2.15 -2.13 -6.33
C LEU A 102 -1.05 -2.52 -5.32
N VAL A 103 -1.41 -3.05 -4.14
CA VAL A 103 -0.42 -3.48 -3.14
C VAL A 103 0.50 -4.56 -3.71
N LYS A 104 -0.07 -5.56 -4.41
CA LYS A 104 0.73 -6.56 -5.10
C LYS A 104 1.70 -5.93 -6.09
N ASN A 105 1.21 -5.02 -6.93
CA ASN A 105 2.04 -4.35 -7.94
C ASN A 105 3.17 -3.52 -7.31
N LEU A 106 2.90 -2.83 -6.20
CA LEU A 106 3.92 -2.10 -5.45
C LEU A 106 4.99 -3.02 -4.86
N LEU A 107 4.60 -4.20 -4.33
CA LEU A 107 5.55 -5.21 -3.89
C LEU A 107 6.41 -5.73 -5.06
N ASP A 108 5.79 -6.02 -6.21
CA ASP A 108 6.48 -6.48 -7.41
C ASP A 108 7.52 -5.43 -7.86
N ILE A 109 7.13 -4.14 -7.89
CA ILE A 109 8.03 -3.03 -8.23
C ILE A 109 9.17 -2.95 -7.22
N LEU A 110 8.88 -3.01 -5.93
CA LEU A 110 9.89 -2.92 -4.87
C LEU A 110 10.93 -4.04 -5.02
N MET A 111 10.49 -5.27 -5.36
CA MET A 111 11.38 -6.43 -5.55
C MET A 111 12.19 -6.34 -6.84
N GLU A 112 11.67 -5.66 -7.86
CA GLU A 112 12.38 -5.45 -9.13
C GLU A 112 13.53 -4.45 -9.01
N ARG A 113 13.55 -3.62 -7.95
CA ARG A 113 14.60 -2.62 -7.71
C ARG A 113 15.89 -3.30 -7.28
N ASN A 114 17.01 -2.65 -7.59
CA ASN A 114 18.33 -3.11 -7.16
C ASN A 114 18.62 -2.65 -5.72
N LEU A 115 17.68 -2.91 -4.81
CA LEU A 115 17.85 -2.69 -3.36
C LEU A 115 18.30 -3.99 -2.71
N GLU A 116 19.07 -3.87 -1.63
CA GLU A 116 19.42 -5.02 -0.81
C GLU A 116 18.18 -5.53 -0.06
N ARG A 117 18.17 -6.82 0.26
CA ARG A 117 17.02 -7.46 0.94
C ARG A 117 16.75 -6.81 2.29
N GLU A 118 17.80 -6.44 3.01
CA GLU A 118 17.72 -5.80 4.32
C GLU A 118 16.98 -4.46 4.25
N GLU A 119 17.24 -3.64 3.23
CA GLU A 119 16.57 -2.35 3.01
C GLU A 119 15.09 -2.55 2.69
N VAL A 120 14.76 -3.54 1.85
CA VAL A 120 13.37 -3.94 1.58
C VAL A 120 12.66 -4.35 2.86
N MET A 121 13.29 -5.21 3.68
CA MET A 121 12.70 -5.68 4.93
C MET A 121 12.53 -4.54 5.94
N GLU A 122 13.47 -3.60 6.00
CA GLU A 122 13.36 -2.40 6.83
C GLU A 122 12.10 -1.58 6.47
N ILE A 123 11.92 -1.26 5.18
CA ILE A 123 10.73 -0.54 4.68
C ILE A 123 9.44 -1.25 5.09
N LEU A 124 9.35 -2.56 4.83
CA LEU A 124 8.14 -3.35 5.09
C LEU A 124 7.86 -3.52 6.59
N SER A 125 8.92 -3.63 7.39
CA SER A 125 8.82 -3.77 8.85
C SER A 125 8.24 -2.52 9.50
N GLU A 126 8.57 -1.32 9.01
CA GLU A 126 8.11 -0.07 9.61
C GLU A 126 6.62 0.20 9.38
N ILE A 127 6.11 -0.22 8.22
CA ILE A 127 4.72 0.03 7.84
C ILE A 127 3.75 -1.06 8.31
N HIS A 128 4.25 -2.22 8.72
CA HIS A 128 3.49 -3.34 9.28
C HIS A 128 2.22 -3.71 8.46
N LEU A 129 2.39 -3.97 7.15
CA LEU A 129 1.25 -4.16 6.23
C LEU A 129 0.28 -5.26 6.69
N LEU A 130 0.79 -6.36 7.23
CA LEU A 130 -0.04 -7.47 7.70
C LEU A 130 -0.93 -7.05 8.88
N ASN A 131 -0.40 -6.31 9.86
CA ASN A 131 -1.19 -5.78 10.97
C ASN A 131 -2.27 -4.81 10.48
N ARG A 132 -1.94 -3.95 9.50
CA ARG A 132 -2.92 -3.04 8.90
C ARG A 132 -4.03 -3.82 8.19
N ALA A 133 -3.69 -4.85 7.42
CA ALA A 133 -4.66 -5.72 6.74
C ALA A 133 -5.61 -6.42 7.74
N VAL A 134 -5.09 -6.92 8.87
CA VAL A 134 -5.89 -7.52 9.94
C VAL A 134 -6.80 -6.50 10.60
N ASN A 135 -6.31 -5.30 10.91
CA ASN A 135 -7.13 -4.22 11.48
C ASN A 135 -8.26 -3.77 10.53
N ARG A 136 -7.98 -3.79 9.23
CA ARG A 136 -8.98 -3.56 8.17
C ARG A 136 -9.93 -4.74 7.96
N ARG A 137 -9.65 -5.89 8.59
CA ARG A 137 -10.38 -7.16 8.43
C ARG A 137 -10.42 -7.66 6.98
N CYS A 138 -9.38 -7.34 6.20
CA CYS A 138 -9.32 -7.69 4.79
C CYS A 138 -8.59 -9.03 4.60
N VAL A 139 -9.36 -10.12 4.66
CA VAL A 139 -8.85 -11.50 4.49
C VAL A 139 -8.09 -11.68 3.17
N LYS A 140 -8.57 -11.05 2.09
CA LYS A 140 -7.89 -11.09 0.77
C LYS A 140 -6.51 -10.45 0.81
N MET A 141 -6.36 -9.32 1.51
CA MET A 141 -5.06 -8.67 1.69
C MET A 141 -4.14 -9.50 2.56
N VAL A 142 -4.65 -10.08 3.67
CA VAL A 142 -3.88 -11.00 4.52
C VAL A 142 -3.34 -12.17 3.70
N ASN A 143 -4.20 -12.84 2.94
CA ASN A 143 -3.80 -13.95 2.08
C ASN A 143 -2.78 -13.53 1.01
N LEU A 144 -2.98 -12.37 0.36
CA LEU A 144 -2.01 -11.84 -0.60
C LEU A 144 -0.64 -11.68 0.04
N LEU A 145 -0.56 -11.05 1.22
CA LEU A 145 0.70 -10.78 1.90
C LEU A 145 1.38 -12.08 2.35
N LEU A 146 0.66 -12.99 3.00
CA LEU A 146 1.23 -14.27 3.45
C LEU A 146 1.71 -15.16 2.30
N GLN A 147 1.05 -15.10 1.14
CA GLN A 147 1.44 -15.89 -0.03
C GLN A 147 2.47 -15.20 -0.91
N TYR A 148 2.79 -13.93 -0.65
CA TYR A 148 3.71 -13.16 -1.47
C TYR A 148 5.14 -13.64 -1.29
N ARG A 149 5.76 -14.06 -2.40
CA ARG A 149 7.16 -14.48 -2.46
C ARG A 149 7.97 -13.46 -3.26
N GLY A 150 9.01 -12.93 -2.64
CA GLY A 150 9.92 -12.00 -3.30
C GLY A 150 10.91 -12.73 -4.22
N CYS A 151 10.83 -12.52 -5.53
CA CYS A 151 11.87 -12.95 -6.46
C CYS A 151 12.94 -11.85 -6.59
N SER A 152 13.97 -11.88 -5.74
CA SER A 152 15.15 -11.03 -5.96
C SER A 152 15.97 -11.58 -7.14
N LYS A 153 16.31 -10.72 -8.10
CA LYS A 153 17.09 -11.08 -9.30
C LYS A 153 18.49 -11.62 -8.98
N ASN A 154 18.98 -11.41 -7.77
CA ASN A 154 20.36 -11.72 -7.36
C ASN A 154 20.50 -12.99 -6.51
N SER A 155 19.40 -13.65 -6.12
CA SER A 155 19.46 -14.85 -5.28
C SER A 155 18.99 -16.10 -6.03
N SER A 156 19.94 -16.95 -6.43
CA SER A 156 19.71 -18.25 -7.10
C SER A 156 19.17 -19.36 -6.18
N SER A 157 18.83 -19.05 -4.94
CA SER A 157 18.19 -19.99 -4.01
C SER A 157 17.44 -19.23 -2.93
N SER A 158 16.14 -19.52 -2.82
CA SER A 158 15.20 -19.12 -1.75
C SER A 158 14.21 -18.01 -2.12
N THR A 159 13.06 -18.43 -2.65
CA THR A 159 11.82 -17.63 -2.67
C THR A 159 11.20 -17.66 -1.26
N ASP A 160 11.81 -16.94 -0.32
CA ASP A 160 11.25 -16.81 1.02
C ASP A 160 10.01 -15.91 1.01
N TYR A 161 9.04 -16.26 1.84
CA TYR A 161 7.89 -15.42 2.10
C TYR A 161 8.35 -14.15 2.82
N LEU A 162 7.83 -13.00 2.39
CA LEU A 162 8.21 -11.71 2.97
C LEU A 162 7.46 -11.40 4.27
N PHE A 163 6.31 -12.02 4.47
CA PHE A 163 5.41 -11.73 5.57
C PHE A 163 5.12 -13.02 6.33
N THR A 164 5.24 -12.96 7.65
CA THR A 164 4.92 -14.08 8.54
C THR A 164 3.84 -13.68 9.53
N PRO A 165 2.90 -14.58 9.89
CA PRO A 165 1.89 -14.32 10.92
C PRO A 165 2.48 -14.01 12.29
N ASN A 166 3.71 -14.49 12.54
CA ASN A 166 4.46 -14.26 13.78
C ASN A 166 5.27 -12.96 13.79
N SER A 167 5.24 -12.19 12.69
CA SER A 167 5.92 -10.89 12.64
C SER A 167 5.38 -9.95 13.71
N VAL A 168 6.29 -9.42 14.51
CA VAL A 168 5.95 -8.57 15.65
C VAL A 168 5.75 -7.14 15.16
N GLY A 169 4.57 -6.59 15.39
CA GLY A 169 4.27 -5.19 15.11
C GLY A 169 4.67 -4.23 16.23
N VAL A 170 4.22 -2.99 16.12
CA VAL A 170 4.38 -1.97 17.17
C VAL A 170 3.91 -2.51 18.52
N GLY A 171 4.76 -2.36 19.54
CA GLY A 171 4.43 -2.76 20.92
C GLY A 171 4.43 -4.26 21.19
N GLY A 172 5.04 -5.08 20.33
CA GLY A 172 5.09 -6.54 20.55
C GLY A 172 3.87 -7.30 20.02
N ILE A 173 2.92 -6.61 19.37
CA ILE A 173 1.63 -7.17 18.99
C ILE A 173 1.73 -7.83 17.62
N THR A 174 1.45 -9.12 17.56
CA THR A 174 1.41 -9.89 16.30
C THR A 174 0.05 -9.78 15.61
N PRO A 175 -0.03 -10.04 14.28
CA PRO A 175 -1.28 -10.15 13.55
C PRO A 175 -2.32 -11.04 14.24
N LEU A 176 -1.90 -12.17 14.82
CA LEU A 176 -2.80 -13.12 15.49
C LEU A 176 -3.42 -12.54 16.77
N HIS A 177 -2.66 -11.74 17.54
CA HIS A 177 -3.22 -11.01 18.68
C HIS A 177 -4.32 -10.03 18.22
N LEU A 178 -4.09 -9.30 17.13
CA LEU A 178 -5.08 -8.37 16.57
C LEU A 178 -6.35 -9.10 16.13
N ALA A 179 -6.21 -10.23 15.43
CA ALA A 179 -7.34 -11.03 14.99
C ALA A 179 -8.13 -11.60 16.18
N ALA A 180 -7.47 -12.17 17.18
CA ALA A 180 -8.11 -12.76 18.36
C ALA A 180 -8.91 -11.74 19.20
N CYS A 181 -8.48 -10.47 19.21
CA CYS A 181 -9.19 -9.40 19.90
C CYS A 181 -10.36 -8.81 19.09
N ALA A 182 -10.46 -9.10 17.79
CA ALA A 182 -11.54 -8.60 16.94
C ALA A 182 -12.77 -9.52 17.00
N ARG A 183 -13.98 -8.95 17.05
CA ARG A 183 -15.22 -9.72 16.97
C ARG A 183 -15.48 -10.20 15.54
N GLY A 184 -15.84 -11.48 15.36
CA GLY A 184 -16.17 -12.06 14.06
C GLY A 184 -14.96 -12.17 13.13
N SER A 185 -13.82 -12.62 13.68
CA SER A 185 -12.53 -12.70 13.00
C SER A 185 -12.12 -14.14 12.71
N GLU A 186 -13.07 -15.10 12.73
CA GLU A 186 -12.79 -16.52 12.50
C GLU A 186 -12.03 -16.73 11.18
N ASP A 187 -12.48 -16.07 10.10
CA ASP A 187 -11.84 -16.14 8.78
C ASP A 187 -10.42 -15.53 8.77
N LEU A 188 -10.15 -14.52 9.62
CA LEU A 188 -8.82 -13.91 9.75
C LEU A 188 -7.89 -14.81 10.55
N ILE A 189 -8.39 -15.44 11.62
CA ILE A 189 -7.63 -16.40 12.42
C ILE A 189 -7.26 -17.58 11.53
N ASP A 190 -8.23 -18.15 10.80
CA ASP A 190 -7.99 -19.25 9.86
C ASP A 190 -6.93 -18.86 8.81
N ALA A 191 -7.05 -17.68 8.18
CA ALA A 191 -6.04 -17.20 7.24
C ALA A 191 -4.64 -17.03 7.87
N LEU A 192 -4.55 -16.59 9.12
CA LEU A 192 -3.28 -16.40 9.83
C LEU A 192 -2.68 -17.71 10.38
N THR A 193 -3.49 -18.74 10.61
CA THR A 193 -3.03 -20.05 11.07
C THR A 193 -2.75 -21.03 9.94
N ASN A 194 -3.23 -20.75 8.73
CA ASN A 194 -2.87 -21.47 7.51
C ASN A 194 -1.57 -20.91 6.90
N ASP A 195 -0.51 -20.81 7.71
CA ASP A 195 0.79 -20.32 7.29
C ASP A 195 1.40 -21.30 6.26
N PRO A 196 1.70 -20.86 5.03
CA PRO A 196 2.28 -21.75 4.04
C PRO A 196 3.76 -22.09 4.29
N GLN A 197 4.36 -21.62 5.40
CA GLN A 197 5.69 -22.01 5.88
C GLN A 197 5.70 -23.11 6.97
N GLU A 198 4.54 -23.45 7.56
CA GLU A 198 4.38 -24.56 8.52
C GLU A 198 3.62 -25.75 7.89
#